data_AF-A0A3C0HQ23-F1
#
_entry.id   AF-A0A3C0HQ23-F1
#
_cell.length_a   1.000
_cell.length_b   1.000
_cell.length_c   1.000
_cell.angle_alpha   90.00
_cell.angle_beta   90.00
_cell.angle_gamma   90.00
#
_symmetry.space_group_name_H-M   'P 1'
#
loop_
_entity.id
_entity.type
_entity.pdbx_description
1 polymer ?
#
loop_
_entity_poly.entity_id
_entity_poly.type
_entity_poly.pdbx_seq_one_letter_code
_entity_poly.pdbx_strand_id
1 'polypeptide(L)'
;STGIADAARETGSYVSVYTLAEADGETQTGFGFSIGRDPSELDPAIAAADAADRATRLLGASKPGSERLTVVFDPWVTAQFLGIVGHTLTGEAVLKGRSMFADRLGDVVANPMITLVDDATDPAAFTA
;
A
#
# COMPACT_ATOMS: atom_id res chain seq x y z
N SER A 1 -23.22 16.61 -26.11
CA SER A 1 -21.79 16.83 -25.83
C SER A 1 -21.68 18.11 -25.04
N THR A 2 -21.27 18.05 -23.77
CA THR A 2 -21.16 19.23 -22.89
C THR A 2 -19.99 20.16 -23.25
N GLY A 3 -19.24 19.87 -24.33
CA GLY A 3 -18.16 20.72 -24.84
C GLY A 3 -16.83 20.58 -24.11
N ILE A 4 -16.64 19.53 -23.29
CA ILE A 4 -15.40 19.29 -22.54
C ILE A 4 -14.40 18.56 -23.43
N ALA A 5 -13.19 19.10 -23.51
CA ALA A 5 -12.02 18.46 -24.11
C ALA A 5 -10.81 18.69 -23.19
N ASP A 6 -10.10 17.62 -22.86
CA ASP A 6 -8.92 17.63 -22.00
C ASP A 6 -7.91 16.58 -22.46
N ALA A 7 -6.63 16.80 -22.17
CA ALA A 7 -5.55 15.88 -22.49
C ALA A 7 -4.42 15.96 -21.46
N ALA A 8 -3.95 14.81 -21.00
CA ALA A 8 -2.82 14.67 -20.09
C ALA A 8 -1.76 13.72 -20.66
N ARG A 9 -0.53 13.84 -20.16
CA ARG A 9 0.58 12.93 -20.46
C ARG A 9 1.38 12.68 -19.20
N GLU A 10 1.60 11.40 -18.91
CA GLU A 10 2.35 10.93 -17.75
C GLU A 10 3.47 9.96 -18.20
N THR A 11 4.51 9.84 -17.38
CA THR A 11 5.51 8.77 -17.46
C THR A 11 5.66 8.11 -16.10
N GLY A 12 5.74 6.78 -16.11
CA GLY A 12 6.00 5.97 -14.93
C GLY A 12 7.01 4.88 -15.26
N SER A 13 7.95 4.66 -14.35
CA SER A 13 8.99 3.66 -14.41
C SER A 13 9.05 2.93 -13.08
N TYR A 14 9.36 1.64 -13.11
CA TYR A 14 9.55 0.86 -11.88
C TYR A 14 10.56 -0.25 -12.10
N VAL A 15 11.18 -0.68 -11.01
CA VAL A 15 11.94 -1.92 -10.91
C VAL A 15 11.42 -2.71 -9.72
N SER A 16 11.23 -4.01 -9.90
CA SER A 16 10.89 -4.91 -8.81
C SER A 16 11.92 -6.04 -8.72
N VAL A 17 12.21 -6.44 -7.49
CA VAL A 17 13.10 -7.55 -7.19
C VAL A 17 12.34 -8.54 -6.34
N TYR A 18 12.40 -9.81 -6.74
CA TYR A 18 11.87 -10.93 -5.97
C TYR A 18 13.02 -11.86 -5.61
N THR A 19 13.06 -12.31 -4.36
CA THR A 19 14.12 -13.16 -3.84
C THR A 19 13.53 -14.36 -3.11
N LEU A 20 14.31 -15.43 -3.08
CA LEU A 20 14.07 -16.65 -2.34
C LEU A 20 15.23 -16.83 -1.36
N ALA A 21 14.92 -17.08 -0.10
CA ALA A 21 15.89 -17.44 0.92
C ALA A 21 15.53 -18.83 1.47
N GLU A 22 16.55 -19.67 1.68
CA GLU A 22 16.36 -21.03 2.19
C GLU A 22 17.26 -21.26 3.40
N ALA A 23 16.68 -21.78 4.48
CA ALA A 23 17.42 -22.27 5.65
C ALA A 23 16.61 -23.38 6.33
N ASP A 24 17.28 -24.40 6.86
CA ASP A 24 16.65 -25.50 7.62
C ASP A 24 15.47 -26.19 6.92
N GLY A 25 15.49 -26.26 5.58
CA GLY A 25 14.42 -26.84 4.76
C GLY A 25 13.17 -25.97 4.61
N GLU A 26 13.21 -24.74 5.10
CA GLU A 26 12.20 -23.70 4.88
C GLU A 26 12.62 -22.78 3.74
N THR A 27 11.66 -22.41 2.88
CA THR A 27 11.86 -21.40 1.84
C THR A 27 10.96 -20.20 2.11
N GLN A 28 11.55 -19.02 2.14
CA GLN A 28 10.85 -17.74 2.30
C GLN A 28 11.02 -16.87 1.07
N THR A 29 9.99 -16.08 0.76
CA THR A 29 10.02 -15.11 -0.34
C THR A 29 10.07 -13.70 0.20
N GLY A 30 10.78 -12.84 -0.53
CA GLY A 30 10.81 -11.41 -0.26
C GLY A 30 10.73 -10.62 -1.55
N PHE A 31 10.20 -9.41 -1.46
CA PHE A 31 10.07 -8.51 -2.59
C PHE A 31 10.49 -7.10 -2.20
N GLY A 32 10.94 -6.33 -3.18
CA GLY A 32 11.21 -4.91 -3.04
C GLY A 32 11.01 -4.23 -4.38
N PHE A 33 10.82 -2.92 -4.34
CA PHE A 33 10.61 -2.15 -5.55
C PHE A 33 11.16 -0.74 -5.40
N SER A 34 11.44 -0.12 -6.53
CA SER A 34 11.68 1.31 -6.66
C SER A 34 10.82 1.83 -7.80
N ILE A 35 10.21 2.98 -7.60
CA ILE A 35 9.27 3.64 -8.52
C ILE A 35 9.75 5.06 -8.77
N GLY A 36 9.55 5.55 -9.98
CA GLY A 36 9.90 6.91 -10.38
C GLY A 36 9.26 7.29 -11.70
N ARG A 37 9.15 8.57 -12.01
CA ARG A 37 8.60 9.05 -13.28
C ARG A 37 9.59 8.96 -14.43
N ASP A 38 10.88 8.89 -14.11
CA ASP A 38 11.98 8.70 -15.04
C ASP A 38 12.85 7.49 -14.63
N PRO A 39 13.41 6.71 -15.57
CA PRO A 39 14.30 5.59 -15.24
C PRO A 39 15.50 5.96 -14.37
N SER A 40 15.99 7.20 -14.43
CA SER A 40 17.10 7.69 -13.60
C SER A 40 16.74 7.86 -12.12
N GLU A 41 15.45 7.90 -11.78
CA GLU A 41 14.96 7.96 -10.41
C GLU A 41 14.90 6.57 -9.75
N LEU A 42 15.10 5.50 -10.53
CA LEU A 42 15.06 4.14 -10.00
C LEU A 42 16.32 3.81 -9.22
N ASP A 43 16.13 3.22 -8.04
CA ASP A 43 17.19 2.68 -7.19
C ASP A 43 17.03 1.15 -7.05
N PRO A 44 17.70 0.35 -7.90
CA PRO A 44 17.68 -1.09 -7.79
C PRO A 44 18.29 -1.63 -6.49
N ALA A 45 19.19 -0.87 -5.84
CA ALA A 45 19.82 -1.29 -4.60
C ALA A 45 18.81 -1.26 -3.44
N ILE A 46 17.94 -0.24 -3.38
CA ILE A 46 16.81 -0.21 -2.44
C ILE A 46 15.89 -1.41 -2.68
N ALA A 47 15.47 -1.65 -3.93
CA ALA A 47 14.59 -2.76 -4.26
C ALA A 47 15.20 -4.13 -3.88
N ALA A 48 16.49 -4.32 -4.14
CA ALA A 48 17.20 -5.55 -3.80
C ALA A 48 17.38 -5.74 -2.28
N ALA A 49 17.71 -4.67 -1.55
CA ALA A 49 17.88 -4.71 -0.10
C ALA A 49 16.56 -5.06 0.59
N ASP A 50 15.47 -4.41 0.20
CA ASP A 50 14.11 -4.69 0.69
C ASP A 50 13.68 -6.14 0.43
N ALA A 51 13.95 -6.64 -0.77
CA ALA A 51 13.63 -8.01 -1.14
C ALA A 51 14.40 -9.01 -0.26
N ALA A 52 15.71 -8.83 -0.12
CA ALA A 52 16.56 -9.70 0.66
C ALA A 52 16.20 -9.67 2.16
N ASP A 53 15.97 -8.48 2.73
CA ASP A 53 15.56 -8.32 4.13
C ASP A 53 14.22 -9.03 4.39
N ARG A 54 13.21 -8.81 3.55
CA ARG A 54 11.90 -9.47 3.70
C ARG A 54 11.98 -10.99 3.53
N ALA A 55 12.81 -11.50 2.61
CA ALA A 55 12.97 -12.95 2.42
C ALA A 55 13.68 -13.60 3.61
N THR A 56 14.73 -12.96 4.14
CA THR A 56 15.58 -13.56 5.18
C THR A 56 15.02 -13.41 6.59
N ARG A 57 14.31 -12.32 6.90
CA ARG A 57 13.77 -12.05 8.24
C ARG A 57 12.74 -13.08 8.72
N LEU A 58 12.09 -13.79 7.80
CA LEU A 58 11.08 -14.80 8.13
C LEU A 58 11.65 -16.22 8.31
N LEU A 59 12.93 -16.45 8.01
CA LEU A 59 13.55 -17.76 8.21
C LEU A 59 13.58 -18.12 9.70
N GLY A 60 13.05 -19.30 10.03
CA GLY A 60 12.92 -19.76 11.42
C GLY A 60 11.83 -19.05 12.22
N ALA A 61 10.95 -18.28 11.56
CA ALA A 61 9.80 -17.70 12.22
C ALA A 61 8.88 -18.80 12.77
N SER A 62 8.33 -18.57 13.95
CA SER A 62 7.42 -19.52 14.60
C SER A 62 6.07 -18.86 14.89
N LYS A 63 5.02 -19.68 14.97
CA LYS A 63 3.67 -19.19 15.29
C LYS A 63 3.63 -18.76 16.76
N PRO A 64 3.36 -17.47 17.07
CA PRO A 64 3.23 -17.03 18.44
C PRO A 64 1.95 -17.61 19.08
N GLY A 65 1.91 -17.60 20.42
CA GLY A 65 0.69 -17.88 21.17
C GLY A 65 -0.41 -16.86 20.89
N SER A 66 -1.66 -17.18 21.22
CA SER A 66 -2.75 -16.22 21.11
C SER A 66 -2.74 -15.24 22.27
N GLU A 67 -2.64 -13.94 21.97
CA GLU A 67 -2.60 -12.88 22.97
C GLU A 67 -3.06 -11.53 22.38
N ARG A 68 -3.25 -10.53 23.24
CA ARG A 68 -3.55 -9.14 22.83
C ARG A 68 -2.28 -8.32 22.92
N LEU A 69 -1.85 -7.77 21.79
CA LEU A 69 -0.62 -7.01 21.66
C LEU A 69 -0.85 -5.72 20.87
N THR A 70 0.09 -4.79 21.01
CA THR A 70 0.19 -3.66 20.08
C THR A 70 0.72 -4.19 18.74
N VAL A 71 0.03 -3.88 17.66
CA VAL A 71 0.45 -4.24 16.30
C VAL A 71 1.00 -2.99 15.62
N VAL A 72 2.21 -3.09 15.08
CA VAL A 72 2.83 -2.04 14.28
C VAL A 72 2.82 -2.48 12.83
N PHE A 73 2.12 -1.75 11.98
CA PHE A 73 2.16 -1.96 10.53
C PHE A 73 3.35 -1.20 9.95
N ASP A 74 4.14 -1.86 9.12
CA ASP A 74 5.11 -1.17 8.29
C ASP A 74 4.38 -0.31 7.22
N PRO A 75 5.08 0.62 6.55
CA PRO A 75 4.45 1.52 5.59
C PRO A 75 3.69 0.81 4.46
N TRP A 76 4.18 -0.33 3.97
CA TRP A 76 3.52 -1.08 2.91
C TRP A 76 2.22 -1.71 3.39
N VAL A 77 2.24 -2.38 4.54
CA VAL A 77 1.04 -2.98 5.15
C VAL A 77 0.02 -1.89 5.51
N THR A 78 0.49 -0.73 5.99
CA THR A 78 -0.37 0.44 6.25
C THR A 78 -1.10 0.89 4.97
N ALA A 79 -0.39 1.02 3.85
CA ALA A 79 -0.99 1.41 2.58
C ALA A 79 -2.03 0.39 2.10
N GLN A 80 -1.76 -0.91 2.23
CA GLN A 80 -2.72 -1.97 1.90
C GLN A 80 -3.97 -1.90 2.79
N PHE A 81 -3.79 -1.70 4.09
CA PHE A 81 -4.90 -1.55 5.03
C PHE A 81 -5.76 -0.33 4.69
N LEU A 82 -5.15 0.81 4.37
CA LEU A 82 -5.87 2.01 3.93
C LEU A 82 -6.61 1.79 2.60
N GLY A 83 -6.07 0.99 1.67
CA GLY A 83 -6.76 0.61 0.44
C GLY A 83 -8.06 -0.18 0.71
N ILE A 84 -8.05 -1.09 1.69
CA ILE A 84 -9.24 -1.82 2.12
C ILE A 84 -10.27 -0.85 2.70
N VAL A 85 -9.85 0.05 3.59
CA VAL A 85 -10.72 1.09 4.17
C VAL A 85 -11.29 1.98 3.08
N GLY A 86 -10.46 2.44 2.13
CA GLY A 86 -10.86 3.29 1.01
C GLY A 86 -11.97 2.69 0.17
N HIS A 87 -11.93 1.38 -0.11
CA HIS A 87 -13.01 0.70 -0.84
C HIS A 87 -14.37 0.82 -0.13
N THR A 88 -14.38 0.77 1.20
CA THR A 88 -15.61 0.92 1.99
C THR A 88 -16.13 2.36 2.02
N LEU A 89 -15.34 3.36 1.63
CA LEU A 89 -15.75 4.77 1.56
C LEU A 89 -16.39 5.13 0.21
N THR A 90 -16.42 4.20 -0.76
CA THR A 90 -16.98 4.46 -2.09
C THR A 90 -18.51 4.55 -2.07
N GLY A 91 -19.07 5.41 -2.95
CA GLY A 91 -20.52 5.50 -3.13
C GLY A 91 -21.15 4.18 -3.58
N GLU A 92 -20.43 3.37 -4.35
CA GLU A 92 -20.87 2.02 -4.72
C GLU A 92 -21.01 1.09 -3.51
N ALA A 93 -20.02 1.10 -2.59
CA ALA A 93 -20.08 0.31 -1.37
C ALA A 93 -21.26 0.74 -0.48
N VAL A 94 -21.55 2.04 -0.41
CA VAL A 94 -22.73 2.56 0.32
C VAL A 94 -24.03 2.07 -0.32
N LEU A 95 -24.21 2.28 -1.63
CA LEU A 95 -25.44 1.91 -2.35
C LEU A 95 -25.73 0.40 -2.29
N LYS A 96 -24.68 -0.44 -2.26
CA LYS A 96 -24.80 -1.89 -2.17
C LYS A 96 -24.92 -2.41 -0.73
N GLY A 97 -24.95 -1.53 0.28
CA GLY A 97 -25.02 -1.92 1.70
C GLY A 97 -23.76 -2.64 2.22
N ARG A 98 -22.60 -2.34 1.63
CA ARG A 98 -21.30 -2.95 1.95
C ARG A 98 -20.35 -2.01 2.68
N SER A 99 -20.72 -0.74 2.84
CA SER A 99 -19.94 0.23 3.61
C SER A 99 -20.29 0.15 5.09
N MET A 100 -19.27 -0.03 5.94
CA MET A 100 -19.41 0.13 7.40
C MET A 100 -19.55 1.60 7.84
N PHE A 101 -19.42 2.54 6.90
CA PHE A 101 -19.49 3.98 7.11
C PHE A 101 -20.77 4.60 6.53
N ALA A 102 -21.72 3.80 6.04
CA ALA A 102 -23.02 4.27 5.62
C ALA A 102 -23.72 5.03 6.77
N ASP A 103 -24.33 6.18 6.44
CA ASP A 103 -25.03 7.06 7.39
C ASP A 103 -24.17 7.62 8.53
N ARG A 104 -22.83 7.62 8.39
CA ARG A 104 -21.88 8.11 9.40
C ARG A 104 -21.22 9.44 9.05
N LEU A 105 -21.79 10.21 8.14
CA LEU A 105 -21.27 11.54 7.81
C LEU A 105 -21.38 12.46 9.03
N GLY A 106 -20.24 13.01 9.46
CA GLY A 106 -20.12 13.86 10.65
C GLY A 106 -19.78 13.11 11.95
N ASP A 107 -19.81 11.78 11.95
CA ASP A 107 -19.38 10.97 13.10
C ASP A 107 -17.85 10.93 13.23
N VAL A 108 -17.37 10.84 14.47
CA VAL A 108 -15.98 10.44 14.74
C VAL A 108 -15.88 8.92 14.64
N VAL A 109 -15.25 8.44 13.57
CA VAL A 109 -15.11 6.99 13.27
C VAL A 109 -13.69 6.46 13.42
N ALA A 110 -12.71 7.32 13.69
CA ALA A 110 -11.31 6.98 13.89
C ALA A 110 -10.68 7.85 15.00
N ASN A 111 -9.43 7.55 15.36
CA ASN A 111 -8.68 8.38 16.32
C ASN A 111 -8.51 9.81 15.76
N PRO A 112 -8.71 10.88 16.57
CA PRO A 112 -8.58 12.27 16.11
C PRO A 112 -7.20 12.66 15.54
N MET A 113 -6.16 11.89 15.85
CA MET A 113 -4.81 12.08 15.29
C MET A 113 -4.68 11.57 13.85
N ILE A 114 -5.69 10.86 13.33
CA ILE A 114 -5.70 10.30 11.98
C ILE A 114 -6.53 11.21 11.09
N THR A 115 -5.92 11.68 10.01
CA THR A 115 -6.61 12.38 8.91
C THR A 115 -6.25 11.67 7.62
N LEU A 116 -7.28 11.30 6.84
CA LEU A 116 -7.13 10.74 5.51
C LEU A 116 -7.66 11.76 4.51
N VAL A 117 -6.83 12.14 3.53
CA VAL A 117 -7.12 13.15 2.51
C VAL A 117 -7.03 12.51 1.15
N ASP A 118 -8.00 12.80 0.28
CA ASP A 118 -7.97 12.49 -1.15
C ASP A 118 -7.68 13.79 -1.91
N ASP A 119 -6.49 13.88 -2.52
CA ASP A 119 -6.03 15.05 -3.27
C ASP A 119 -5.58 14.63 -4.67
N ALA A 120 -6.48 14.80 -5.64
CA ALA A 120 -6.23 14.49 -7.04
C ALA A 120 -5.29 15.51 -7.74
N THR A 121 -4.80 16.53 -7.03
CA THR A 121 -3.92 17.58 -7.58
C THR A 121 -2.46 17.44 -7.13
N ASP A 122 -2.14 16.44 -6.32
CA ASP A 122 -0.78 16.22 -5.82
C ASP A 122 0.20 15.92 -6.99
N PRO A 123 1.14 16.82 -7.30
CA PRO A 123 2.07 16.63 -8.40
C PRO A 123 3.10 15.51 -8.12
N ALA A 124 3.23 15.05 -6.87
CA ALA A 124 4.10 13.95 -6.47
C ALA A 124 3.40 12.58 -6.54
N ALA A 125 2.08 12.53 -6.75
CA ALA A 125 1.35 11.28 -6.89
C ALA A 125 1.91 10.46 -8.06
N PHE A 126 2.25 9.19 -7.81
CA PHE A 126 2.82 8.31 -8.83
C PHE A 126 1.79 7.86 -9.89
N THR A 127 0.50 8.06 -9.61
CA THR A 127 -0.60 7.80 -10.53
C THR A 127 -1.37 9.11 -10.73
N ALA A 128 -1.08 9.82 -11.81
CA ALA A 128 -1.90 10.94 -12.29
C ALA A 128 -2.31 10.72 -13.75
#